data_AF-A0A699GJM7-F1
#
_entry.id   AF-A0A699GJM7-F1
#
_cell.length_a   1.000
_cell.length_b   1.000
_cell.length_c   1.000
_cell.angle_alpha   90.00
_cell.angle_beta   90.00
_cell.angle_gamma   90.00
#
_symmetry.space_group_name_H-M   'P 1'
#
loop_
_entity.id
_entity.type
_entity.pdbx_description
1 polymer ?
#
loop_
_entity_poly.entity_id
_entity_poly.type
_entity_poly.pdbx_seq_one_letter_code
_entity_poly.pdbx_strand_id
1 'polypeptide(L)'
;MLDRSDFESWKQRIRLYCKGKDNGENMPQSIDEGLFQMGKFREILADGAQGPERDRVFEDLTPKENERYKADIRATNILLQGSELTKDERKSQLYDDFEHFHQYKGETNHEYYVRFTKLINDMRNIKMTLPKMQLNLKFINNMLPELGRFMTAIKLNRGLNISNYDQLYAYLKQHEAHSNENKMMLEKYTQHAIDPLAFVSNVSF
;
A
#
# COMPACT_ATOMS: atom_id res chain seq x y z
N MET A 1 15.15 18.77 -0.14
CA MET A 1 14.91 20.10 0.51
C MET A 1 14.02 20.91 -0.42
N LEU A 2 12.91 21.51 0.06
CA LEU A 2 12.06 22.35 -0.78
C LEU A 2 12.83 23.62 -1.22
N ASP A 3 12.67 24.03 -2.48
CA ASP A 3 13.20 25.31 -2.96
C ASP A 3 12.59 26.48 -2.17
N ARG A 4 13.34 27.58 -2.02
CA ARG A 4 12.95 28.76 -1.24
C ARG A 4 11.63 29.38 -1.74
N SER A 5 11.34 29.23 -3.03
CA SER A 5 10.09 29.72 -3.64
C SER A 5 8.88 28.82 -3.35
N ASP A 6 9.10 27.51 -3.23
CA ASP A 6 8.06 26.52 -2.91
C ASP A 6 7.71 26.50 -1.42
N PHE A 7 8.62 26.96 -0.56
CA PHE A 7 8.42 26.97 0.89
C PHE A 7 7.25 27.87 1.31
N GLU A 8 7.11 29.09 0.77
CA GLU A 8 6.01 30.00 1.11
C GLU A 8 4.66 29.50 0.58
N SER A 9 4.63 28.95 -0.63
CA SER A 9 3.44 28.33 -1.22
C SER A 9 2.96 27.12 -0.41
N TRP A 10 3.91 26.27 -0.01
CA TRP A 10 3.66 25.13 0.86
C TRP A 10 3.20 25.57 2.27
N LYS A 11 3.85 26.60 2.86
CA LYS A 11 3.48 27.17 4.15
C LYS A 11 2.04 27.67 4.16
N GLN A 12 1.60 28.35 3.09
CA GLN A 12 0.21 28.80 2.92
C GLN A 12 -0.78 27.63 2.79
N ARG A 13 -0.44 26.60 2.02
CA ARG A 13 -1.28 25.40 1.86
C ARG A 13 -1.47 24.63 3.17
N ILE A 14 -0.39 24.46 3.94
CA ILE A 14 -0.44 23.80 5.24
C ILE A 14 -1.24 24.65 6.25
N ARG A 15 -1.05 25.99 6.28
CA ARG A 15 -1.87 26.89 7.10
C ARG A 15 -3.37 26.74 6.82
N LEU A 16 -3.76 26.65 5.54
CA LEU A 16 -5.16 26.43 5.15
C LEU A 16 -5.69 25.06 5.58
N TYR A 17 -4.88 24.01 5.42
CA TYR A 17 -5.25 22.65 5.86
C TYR A 17 -5.45 22.56 7.38
N CYS A 18 -4.58 23.20 8.16
CA CYS A 18 -4.64 23.19 9.63
C CYS A 18 -5.83 23.97 10.20
N LYS A 19 -6.29 25.05 9.55
CA LYS A 19 -7.46 25.85 9.97
C LYS A 19 -8.77 25.05 10.03
N GLY A 20 -8.87 23.94 9.30
CA GLY A 20 -10.08 23.10 9.23
C GLY A 20 -10.08 21.87 10.15
N LYS A 21 -9.12 21.75 11.09
CA LYS A 21 -8.97 20.58 11.98
C LYS A 21 -9.08 20.99 13.45
N ASP A 22 -9.53 20.05 14.30
CA ASP A 22 -9.48 20.22 15.76
C ASP A 22 -8.03 20.50 16.19
N ASN A 23 -7.81 21.50 17.06
CA ASN A 23 -6.52 22.15 17.38
C ASN A 23 -6.03 23.21 16.37
N GLY A 24 -6.94 23.81 15.60
CA GLY A 24 -6.65 24.76 14.52
C GLY A 24 -5.93 26.06 14.91
N GLU A 25 -5.85 26.42 16.20
CA GLU A 25 -5.11 27.61 16.66
C GLU A 25 -3.62 27.36 16.90
N ASN A 26 -3.24 26.16 17.37
CA ASN A 26 -1.87 25.87 17.79
C ASN A 26 -0.97 25.44 16.60
N MET A 27 -1.52 24.71 15.61
CA MET A 27 -0.74 24.26 14.44
C MET A 27 -0.17 25.43 13.60
N PRO A 28 -0.92 26.52 13.33
CA PRO A 28 -0.37 27.70 12.67
C PRO A 28 0.73 28.39 13.49
N GLN A 29 0.61 28.45 14.82
CA GLN A 29 1.62 29.03 15.70
C GLN A 29 2.94 28.27 15.64
N SER A 30 2.91 26.93 15.59
CA SER A 30 4.09 26.07 15.39
C SER A 30 4.85 26.37 14.10
N ILE A 31 4.13 26.72 13.04
CA ILE A 31 4.68 27.02 11.72
C ILE A 31 5.35 28.40 11.69
N ASP A 32 4.91 29.32 12.55
CA ASP A 32 5.38 30.71 12.59
C ASP A 32 6.43 30.97 13.66
N GLU A 33 6.33 30.32 14.82
CA GLU A 33 7.24 30.47 15.95
C GLU A 33 8.28 29.34 16.05
N GLY A 34 8.09 28.24 15.30
CA GLY A 34 8.92 27.05 15.36
C GLY A 34 8.45 26.02 16.39
N LEU A 35 9.14 24.86 16.40
CA LEU A 35 8.86 23.72 17.28
C LEU A 35 9.03 24.09 18.76
N PHE A 36 8.07 23.67 19.58
CA PHE A 36 8.12 23.76 21.03
C PHE A 36 9.38 23.09 21.57
N GLN A 37 10.11 23.83 22.40
CA GLN A 37 11.34 23.35 23.02
C GLN A 37 11.04 22.87 24.43
N MET A 38 11.38 21.62 24.70
CA MET A 38 11.30 21.07 26.05
C MET A 38 12.40 21.73 26.89
N GLY A 39 12.02 22.67 27.75
CA GLY A 39 12.96 23.42 28.59
C GLY A 39 13.40 22.63 29.83
N LYS A 40 13.98 23.35 30.78
CA LYS A 40 14.29 22.82 32.11
C LYS A 40 13.15 23.08 33.10
N PHE A 41 13.04 22.24 34.11
CA PHE A 41 12.05 22.34 35.18
C PHE A 41 12.75 22.42 36.53
N ARG A 42 12.21 23.28 37.40
CA ARG A 42 12.60 23.37 38.82
C ARG A 42 11.37 23.15 39.67
N GLU A 43 11.43 22.11 40.48
CA GLU A 43 10.40 21.82 41.46
C GLU A 43 10.51 22.80 42.64
N ILE A 44 9.37 23.25 43.16
CA ILE A 44 9.34 24.06 44.38
C ILE A 44 9.08 23.12 45.54
N LEU A 45 10.03 23.02 46.46
CA LEU A 45 9.93 22.19 47.66
C LEU A 45 8.95 22.80 48.66
N ALA A 46 8.45 21.99 49.58
CA ALA A 46 7.40 22.38 50.54
C ALA A 46 7.79 23.54 51.47
N ASP A 47 9.09 23.81 51.62
CA ASP A 47 9.68 24.92 52.39
C ASP A 47 9.89 26.19 51.54
N GLY A 48 9.50 26.18 50.26
CA GLY A 48 9.70 27.27 49.31
C GLY A 48 11.09 27.30 48.66
N ALA A 49 11.97 26.33 48.98
CA ALA A 49 13.26 26.22 48.32
C ALA A 49 13.11 25.66 46.89
N GLN A 50 13.94 26.13 45.96
CA GLN A 50 14.00 25.56 44.62
C GLN A 50 14.81 24.26 44.63
N GLY A 51 14.18 23.18 44.17
CA GLY A 51 14.81 21.89 43.95
C GLY A 51 15.83 21.90 42.80
N PRO A 52 16.54 20.78 42.61
CA PRO A 52 17.51 20.64 41.54
C PRO A 52 16.86 20.79 40.16
N GLU A 53 17.56 21.47 39.26
CA GLU A 53 17.11 21.69 37.90
C GLU A 53 17.27 20.40 37.09
N ARG A 54 16.16 19.90 36.53
CA ARG A 54 16.12 18.71 35.68
C ARG A 54 15.48 19.01 34.33
N ASP A 55 15.75 18.17 33.34
CA ASP A 55 15.06 18.26 32.05
C ASP A 55 13.57 18.01 32.26
N ARG A 56 12.74 18.83 31.62
CA ARG A 56 11.29 18.77 31.77
C ARG A 56 10.74 17.53 31.10
N VAL A 57 9.87 16.79 31.81
CA VAL A 57 9.15 15.63 31.25
C VAL A 57 7.73 15.99 30.88
N PHE A 58 7.06 15.14 30.10
CA PHE A 58 5.70 15.41 29.59
C PHE A 58 4.68 15.72 30.70
N GLU A 59 4.85 15.10 31.87
CA GLU A 59 3.98 15.29 33.04
C GLU A 59 4.13 16.69 33.67
N ASP A 60 5.26 17.36 33.45
CA ASP A 60 5.52 18.71 33.95
C ASP A 60 4.90 19.79 33.04
N LEU A 61 4.26 19.41 31.92
CA LEU A 61 3.68 20.36 30.97
C LEU A 61 2.32 20.85 31.44
N THR A 62 2.11 22.16 31.31
CA THR A 62 0.76 22.71 31.44
C THR A 62 -0.14 22.18 30.31
N PRO A 63 -1.48 22.14 30.50
CA PRO A 63 -2.40 21.68 29.46
C PRO A 63 -2.19 22.40 28.11
N LYS A 64 -1.90 23.70 28.14
CA LYS A 64 -1.63 24.52 26.96
C LYS A 64 -0.32 24.13 26.24
N GLU A 65 0.75 23.89 26.98
CA GLU A 65 2.03 23.44 26.40
C GLU A 65 1.89 22.03 25.82
N ASN A 66 1.16 21.16 26.49
CA ASN A 66 0.87 19.80 26.01
C ASN A 66 0.08 19.83 24.69
N GLU A 67 -0.95 20.68 24.58
CA GLU A 67 -1.68 20.85 23.32
C GLU A 67 -0.80 21.37 22.18
N ARG A 68 0.11 22.32 22.47
CA ARG A 68 1.09 22.82 21.49
C ARG A 68 2.06 21.74 21.06
N TYR A 69 2.64 20.99 21.99
CA TYR A 69 3.53 19.87 21.70
C TYR A 69 2.84 18.78 20.84
N LYS A 70 1.58 18.44 21.15
CA LYS A 70 0.78 17.52 20.33
C LYS A 70 0.50 18.09 18.93
N ALA A 71 0.26 19.40 18.82
CA ALA A 71 0.09 20.08 17.54
C ALA A 71 1.38 20.04 16.70
N ASP A 72 2.55 20.22 17.31
CA ASP A 72 3.87 20.16 16.66
C ASP A 72 4.18 18.78 16.09
N ILE A 73 3.90 17.72 16.85
CA ILE A 73 4.05 16.34 16.38
C ILE A 73 3.15 16.09 15.16
N ARG A 74 1.89 16.54 15.24
CA ARG A 74 0.94 16.41 14.12
C ARG A 74 1.39 17.20 12.90
N ALA A 75 1.84 18.44 13.09
CA ALA A 75 2.37 19.26 12.03
C ALA A 75 3.55 18.55 11.36
N THR A 76 4.56 18.15 12.13
CA THR A 76 5.73 17.41 11.64
C THR A 76 5.33 16.16 10.84
N ASN A 77 4.37 15.37 11.32
CA ASN A 77 3.87 14.21 10.58
C ASN A 77 3.22 14.58 9.24
N ILE A 78 2.46 15.68 9.18
CA ILE A 78 1.88 16.18 7.92
C ILE A 78 2.99 16.67 6.97
N LEU A 79 4.00 17.39 7.48
CA LEU A 79 5.13 17.85 6.68
C LEU A 79 5.92 16.66 6.12
N LEU A 80 6.14 15.65 6.96
CA LEU A 80 6.80 14.42 6.55
C LEU A 80 5.98 13.70 5.48
N GLN A 81 4.66 13.54 5.63
CA GLN A 81 3.80 12.90 4.62
C GLN A 81 3.84 13.55 3.22
N GLY A 82 4.28 14.81 3.11
CA GLY A 82 4.52 15.50 1.84
C GLY A 82 5.99 15.57 1.37
N SER A 83 6.95 15.15 2.20
CA SER A 83 8.39 15.25 1.95
C SER A 83 8.93 14.15 1.02
N GLU A 84 10.14 14.32 0.50
CA GLU A 84 10.83 13.30 -0.32
C GLU A 84 11.14 12.02 0.48
N LEU A 85 11.41 12.16 1.78
CA LEU A 85 11.68 11.03 2.68
C LEU A 85 10.50 10.04 2.68
N THR A 86 9.26 10.55 2.79
CA THR A 86 8.06 9.70 2.73
C THR A 86 7.70 9.26 1.32
N LYS A 87 8.18 9.96 0.27
CA LYS A 87 8.06 9.44 -1.10
C LYS A 87 8.93 8.20 -1.27
N ASP A 88 10.15 8.18 -0.75
CA ASP A 88 11.03 7.01 -0.85
C ASP A 88 10.57 5.86 0.05
N GLU A 89 10.07 6.14 1.26
CA GLU A 89 9.40 5.13 2.09
C GLU A 89 8.15 4.55 1.40
N ARG A 90 7.30 5.40 0.82
CA ARG A 90 6.13 4.94 0.04
C ARG A 90 6.53 4.16 -1.20
N LYS A 91 7.60 4.55 -1.91
CA LYS A 91 8.13 3.76 -3.02
C LYS A 91 8.59 2.39 -2.54
N SER A 92 9.28 2.31 -1.42
CA SER A 92 9.71 1.03 -0.84
C SER A 92 8.51 0.14 -0.53
N GLN A 93 7.50 0.68 0.18
CA GLN A 93 6.29 -0.06 0.49
C GLN A 93 5.57 -0.58 -0.76
N LEU A 94 5.42 0.26 -1.79
CA LEU A 94 4.77 -0.14 -3.03
C LEU A 94 5.60 -1.15 -3.84
N TYR A 95 6.93 -1.11 -3.75
CA TYR A 95 7.80 -2.17 -4.30
C TYR A 95 7.58 -3.49 -3.57
N ASP A 96 7.51 -3.48 -2.24
CA ASP A 96 7.26 -4.67 -1.45
C ASP A 96 5.88 -5.26 -1.74
N ASP A 97 4.84 -4.41 -1.80
CA ASP A 97 3.48 -4.79 -2.18
C ASP A 97 3.45 -5.38 -3.59
N PHE A 98 4.18 -4.79 -4.54
CA PHE A 98 4.31 -5.30 -5.90
C PHE A 98 5.03 -6.65 -5.93
N GLU A 99 6.13 -6.80 -5.20
CA GLU A 99 6.90 -8.04 -5.21
C GLU A 99 6.10 -9.22 -4.66
N HIS A 100 5.34 -9.00 -3.59
CA HIS A 100 4.51 -10.00 -2.94
C HIS A 100 3.10 -10.10 -3.52
N PHE A 101 2.78 -9.32 -4.56
CA PHE A 101 1.45 -9.30 -5.15
C PHE A 101 1.09 -10.65 -5.76
N HIS A 102 0.02 -11.29 -5.32
CA HIS A 102 -0.48 -12.53 -5.90
C HIS A 102 -1.99 -12.67 -5.71
N GLN A 103 -2.61 -13.50 -6.54
CA GLN A 103 -4.02 -13.84 -6.40
C GLN A 103 -4.23 -14.68 -5.15
N TYR A 104 -5.19 -14.29 -4.33
CA TYR A 104 -5.54 -15.05 -3.13
C TYR A 104 -6.37 -16.27 -3.49
N LYS A 105 -6.32 -17.30 -2.63
CA LYS A 105 -7.16 -18.48 -2.77
C LYS A 105 -8.63 -18.08 -2.68
N GLY A 106 -9.42 -18.37 -3.72
CA GLY A 106 -10.84 -18.02 -3.78
C GLY A 106 -11.12 -16.60 -4.29
N GLU A 107 -10.09 -15.81 -4.60
CA GLU A 107 -10.25 -14.51 -5.27
C GLU A 107 -10.61 -14.73 -6.75
N THR A 108 -11.63 -14.04 -7.23
CA THR A 108 -12.01 -14.08 -8.66
C THR A 108 -10.99 -13.35 -9.52
N ASN A 109 -10.89 -13.71 -10.81
CA ASN A 109 -10.01 -13.02 -11.76
C ASN A 109 -10.32 -11.52 -11.87
N HIS A 110 -11.58 -11.13 -11.66
CA HIS A 110 -11.99 -9.74 -11.67
C HIS A 110 -11.50 -8.97 -10.44
N GLU A 111 -11.66 -9.51 -9.24
CA GLU A 111 -11.15 -8.89 -8.00
C GLU A 111 -9.63 -8.73 -8.06
N TYR A 112 -8.93 -9.75 -8.53
CA TYR A 112 -7.48 -9.69 -8.77
C TYR A 112 -7.10 -8.54 -9.70
N TYR A 113 -7.79 -8.41 -10.84
CA TYR A 113 -7.56 -7.34 -11.81
C TYR A 113 -7.78 -5.95 -11.20
N VAL A 114 -8.84 -5.77 -10.41
CA VAL A 114 -9.14 -4.51 -9.72
C VAL A 114 -8.02 -4.16 -8.72
N ARG A 115 -7.57 -5.12 -7.91
CA ARG A 115 -6.44 -4.90 -6.98
C ARG A 115 -5.14 -4.57 -7.68
N PHE A 116 -4.82 -5.29 -8.76
CA PHE A 116 -3.61 -5.03 -9.53
C PHE A 116 -3.64 -3.62 -10.14
N THR A 117 -4.77 -3.24 -10.73
CA THR A 117 -4.97 -1.90 -11.32
C THR A 117 -4.83 -0.80 -10.27
N LYS A 118 -5.38 -1.00 -9.07
CA LYS A 118 -5.21 -0.08 -7.95
C LYS A 118 -3.73 0.10 -7.58
N LEU A 119 -2.99 -0.99 -7.40
CA LEU A 119 -1.56 -0.96 -7.10
C LEU A 119 -0.77 -0.18 -8.18
N ILE A 120 -1.02 -0.47 -9.47
CA ILE A 120 -0.34 0.23 -10.57
C ILE A 120 -0.67 1.73 -10.58
N ASN A 121 -1.92 2.10 -10.28
CA ASN A 121 -2.31 3.50 -10.18
C ASN A 121 -1.63 4.20 -9.00
N ASP A 122 -1.54 3.55 -7.84
CA ASP A 122 -0.86 4.08 -6.66
C ASP A 122 0.64 4.32 -6.93
N MET A 123 1.30 3.39 -7.64
CA MET A 123 2.69 3.56 -8.11
C MET A 123 2.82 4.74 -9.09
N ARG A 124 1.93 4.84 -10.09
CA ARG A 124 1.93 5.94 -11.06
C ARG A 124 1.72 7.31 -10.42
N ASN A 125 0.87 7.40 -9.39
CA ASN A 125 0.59 8.65 -8.67
C ASN A 125 1.85 9.25 -8.04
N ILE A 126 2.83 8.43 -7.66
CA ILE A 126 4.13 8.89 -7.12
C ILE A 126 5.26 8.88 -8.16
N LYS A 127 4.92 8.81 -9.45
CA LYS A 127 5.86 8.75 -10.59
C LYS A 127 6.77 7.52 -10.58
N MET A 128 6.33 6.43 -9.96
CA MET A 128 7.01 5.14 -10.04
C MET A 128 6.51 4.38 -11.27
N THR A 129 7.31 4.37 -12.33
CA THR A 129 6.96 3.75 -13.61
C THR A 129 7.72 2.44 -13.81
N LEU A 130 7.01 1.36 -14.11
CA LEU A 130 7.61 0.08 -14.50
C LEU A 130 7.43 -0.16 -16.01
N PRO A 131 8.39 -0.85 -16.66
CA PRO A 131 8.24 -1.28 -18.05
C PRO A 131 6.98 -2.12 -18.25
N LYS A 132 6.27 -1.89 -19.36
CA LYS A 132 5.05 -2.62 -19.73
C LYS A 132 5.23 -4.14 -19.65
N MET A 133 6.36 -4.65 -20.15
CA MET A 133 6.70 -6.07 -20.10
C MET A 133 6.74 -6.61 -18.66
N GLN A 134 7.34 -5.86 -17.73
CA GLN A 134 7.44 -6.27 -16.33
C GLN A 134 6.05 -6.33 -15.68
N LEU A 135 5.19 -5.34 -15.94
CA LEU A 135 3.81 -5.33 -15.47
C LEU A 135 3.02 -6.53 -16.02
N ASN A 136 3.14 -6.79 -17.32
CA ASN A 136 2.44 -7.90 -17.97
C ASN A 136 2.90 -9.26 -17.45
N LEU A 137 4.21 -9.44 -17.26
CA LEU A 137 4.77 -10.66 -16.68
C LEU A 137 4.29 -10.87 -15.25
N LYS A 138 4.34 -9.82 -14.41
CA LYS A 138 3.89 -9.90 -13.02
C LYS A 138 2.41 -10.25 -12.95
N PHE A 139 1.57 -9.58 -13.75
CA PHE A 139 0.13 -9.83 -13.83
C PHE A 139 -0.18 -11.28 -14.21
N ILE A 140 0.47 -11.83 -15.24
CA ILE A 140 0.18 -13.19 -15.72
C ILE A 140 0.76 -14.25 -14.79
N ASN A 141 1.96 -14.06 -14.25
CA ASN A 141 2.62 -15.06 -13.41
C ASN A 141 1.98 -15.22 -12.03
N ASN A 142 1.35 -14.16 -11.53
CA ASN A 142 0.83 -14.13 -10.17
C ASN A 142 -0.69 -14.35 -10.10
N MET A 143 -1.31 -14.65 -11.23
CA MET A 143 -2.70 -15.11 -11.36
C MET A 143 -2.73 -16.64 -11.25
N LEU A 144 -3.77 -17.20 -10.62
CA LEU A 144 -3.93 -18.64 -10.36
C LEU A 144 -4.02 -19.45 -11.68
N PRO A 145 -3.41 -20.64 -11.74
CA PRO A 145 -3.26 -21.43 -12.96
C PRO A 145 -4.55 -22.11 -13.44
N GLU A 146 -5.73 -21.74 -12.93
CA GLU A 146 -7.03 -22.26 -13.39
C GLU A 146 -7.27 -22.00 -14.90
N LEU A 147 -6.55 -21.03 -15.47
CA LEU A 147 -6.50 -20.71 -16.90
C LEU A 147 -5.17 -21.16 -17.56
N GLY A 148 -4.53 -22.22 -17.08
CA GLY A 148 -3.16 -22.62 -17.44
C GLY A 148 -2.87 -22.69 -18.95
N ARG A 149 -3.82 -23.18 -19.76
CA ARG A 149 -3.67 -23.23 -21.23
C ARG A 149 -3.66 -21.84 -21.90
N PHE A 150 -4.47 -20.91 -21.40
CA PHE A 150 -4.56 -19.54 -21.90
C PHE A 150 -3.36 -18.70 -21.44
N MET A 151 -2.92 -18.90 -20.20
CA MET A 151 -1.66 -18.32 -19.71
C MET A 151 -0.48 -18.78 -20.56
N THR A 152 -0.45 -20.06 -20.93
CA THR A 152 0.60 -20.62 -21.82
C THR A 152 0.53 -19.98 -23.21
N ALA A 153 -0.67 -19.85 -23.78
CA ALA A 153 -0.86 -19.17 -25.06
C ALA A 153 -0.39 -17.71 -25.04
N ILE A 154 -0.71 -16.95 -23.99
CA ILE A 154 -0.25 -15.56 -23.82
C ILE A 154 1.28 -15.49 -23.74
N LYS A 155 1.90 -16.40 -22.99
CA LYS A 155 3.37 -16.48 -22.83
C LYS A 155 4.08 -16.84 -24.13
N LEU A 156 3.51 -17.75 -24.93
CA LEU A 156 4.10 -18.21 -26.20
C LEU A 156 3.89 -17.23 -27.37
N ASN A 157 2.74 -16.55 -27.42
CA ASN A 157 2.35 -15.74 -28.59
C ASN A 157 2.94 -14.31 -28.63
N ARG A 158 4.00 -14.02 -27.87
CA ARG A 158 4.60 -12.67 -27.73
C ARG A 158 3.62 -11.55 -27.31
N GLY A 159 2.40 -11.89 -26.89
CA GLY A 159 1.35 -10.94 -26.51
C GLY A 159 1.78 -10.01 -25.37
N LEU A 160 2.73 -10.44 -24.54
CA LEU A 160 3.31 -9.68 -23.43
C LEU A 160 4.10 -8.43 -23.88
N ASN A 161 4.67 -8.41 -25.09
CA ASN A 161 5.43 -7.26 -25.60
C ASN A 161 4.53 -6.21 -26.24
N ILE A 162 3.47 -6.67 -26.91
CA ILE A 162 2.61 -5.82 -27.73
C ILE A 162 1.45 -5.28 -26.89
N SER A 163 0.78 -6.16 -26.15
CA SER A 163 -0.40 -5.82 -25.36
C SER A 163 -0.05 -5.20 -24.01
N ASN A 164 -0.99 -4.52 -23.36
CA ASN A 164 -0.90 -4.18 -21.92
C ASN A 164 -1.74 -5.16 -21.08
N TYR A 165 -1.60 -5.11 -19.76
CA TYR A 165 -2.30 -6.03 -18.86
C TYR A 165 -3.83 -5.90 -18.94
N ASP A 166 -4.37 -4.74 -19.30
CA ASP A 166 -5.82 -4.55 -19.54
C ASP A 166 -6.31 -5.37 -20.73
N GLN A 167 -5.56 -5.36 -21.84
CA GLN A 167 -5.85 -6.16 -23.02
C GLN A 167 -5.69 -7.66 -22.75
N LEU A 168 -4.67 -8.04 -21.96
CA LEU A 168 -4.49 -9.43 -21.52
C LEU A 168 -5.67 -9.88 -20.65
N TYR A 169 -6.14 -9.03 -19.73
CA TYR A 169 -7.31 -9.31 -18.92
C TYR A 169 -8.58 -9.46 -19.77
N ALA A 170 -8.81 -8.58 -20.75
CA ALA A 170 -9.95 -8.67 -21.65
C ALA A 170 -9.96 -9.99 -22.44
N TYR A 171 -8.79 -10.41 -22.94
CA TYR A 171 -8.61 -11.71 -23.60
C TYR A 171 -8.93 -12.87 -22.66
N LEU A 172 -8.40 -12.87 -21.42
CA LEU A 172 -8.67 -13.91 -20.44
C LEU A 172 -10.16 -13.98 -20.10
N LYS A 173 -10.81 -12.83 -19.88
CA LYS A 173 -12.23 -12.73 -19.58
C LYS A 173 -13.10 -13.28 -20.72
N GLN A 174 -12.74 -13.03 -21.96
CA GLN A 174 -13.44 -13.57 -23.13
C GLN A 174 -13.38 -15.10 -23.20
N HIS A 175 -12.29 -15.69 -22.70
CA HIS A 175 -12.07 -17.14 -22.74
C HIS A 175 -12.39 -17.86 -21.41
N GLU A 176 -12.90 -17.15 -20.41
CA GLU A 176 -13.22 -17.68 -19.08
C GLU A 176 -14.33 -18.74 -19.13
N ALA A 177 -15.39 -18.50 -19.91
CA ALA A 177 -16.51 -19.44 -20.08
C ALA A 177 -16.03 -20.80 -20.63
N HIS A 178 -15.17 -20.78 -21.66
CA HIS A 178 -14.59 -21.99 -22.24
C HIS A 178 -13.64 -22.74 -21.29
N SER A 179 -13.03 -22.04 -20.32
CA SER A 179 -12.19 -22.68 -19.30
C SER A 179 -13.04 -23.37 -18.23
N ASN A 180 -14.12 -22.72 -17.80
CA ASN A 180 -15.04 -23.26 -16.79
C ASN A 180 -15.75 -24.53 -17.29
N GLU A 181 -16.16 -24.57 -18.56
CA GLU A 181 -16.71 -25.78 -19.19
C GLU A 181 -15.70 -26.94 -19.16
N ASN A 182 -14.43 -26.66 -19.49
CA ASN A 182 -13.38 -27.66 -19.43
C ASN A 182 -13.08 -28.14 -18.01
N LYS A 183 -13.14 -27.26 -17.00
CA LYS A 183 -12.97 -27.61 -15.58
C LYS A 183 -14.11 -28.52 -15.11
N MET A 184 -15.36 -28.17 -15.41
CA MET A 184 -16.52 -29.00 -15.09
C MET A 184 -16.47 -30.37 -15.79
N MET A 185 -16.01 -30.42 -17.04
CA MET A 185 -15.82 -31.67 -17.76
C MET A 185 -14.69 -32.51 -17.14
N LEU A 186 -13.54 -31.90 -16.82
CA LEU A 186 -12.43 -32.60 -16.19
C LEU A 186 -12.82 -33.15 -14.82
N GLU A 187 -13.47 -32.35 -13.97
CA GLU A 187 -13.98 -32.77 -12.67
C GLU A 187 -14.97 -33.94 -12.79
N LYS A 188 -15.90 -33.89 -13.76
CA LYS A 188 -16.78 -35.04 -14.05
C LYS A 188 -15.97 -36.28 -14.46
N TYR A 189 -14.96 -36.13 -15.30
CA TYR A 189 -14.12 -37.25 -15.72
C TYR A 189 -13.29 -37.83 -14.58
N THR A 190 -12.75 -37.03 -13.66
CA THR A 190 -12.03 -37.52 -12.48
C THR A 190 -12.98 -38.09 -11.42
N GLN A 191 -14.19 -37.56 -11.25
CA GLN A 191 -15.20 -38.15 -10.35
C GLN A 191 -15.69 -39.52 -10.86
N HIS A 192 -15.70 -39.71 -12.19
CA HIS A 192 -16.10 -40.95 -12.87
C HIS A 192 -14.91 -41.84 -13.27
N ALA A 193 -13.68 -41.46 -12.91
CA ALA A 193 -12.53 -42.35 -13.04
C ALA A 193 -12.67 -43.44 -11.99
N ILE A 194 -13.38 -44.51 -12.36
CA ILE A 194 -13.39 -45.79 -11.65
C ILE A 194 -11.92 -46.14 -11.38
N ASP A 195 -11.61 -46.44 -10.12
CA ASP A 195 -10.29 -46.91 -9.70
C ASP A 195 -9.79 -47.97 -10.70
N PRO A 196 -8.71 -47.70 -11.47
CA PRO A 196 -8.20 -48.61 -12.47
C PRO A 196 -7.82 -49.99 -11.90
N LEU A 197 -7.61 -50.06 -10.58
CA LEU A 197 -7.29 -51.31 -9.86
C LEU A 197 -8.52 -52.15 -9.51
N ALA A 198 -9.73 -51.58 -9.52
CA ALA A 198 -10.96 -52.29 -9.18
C ALA A 198 -11.39 -53.30 -10.27
N PHE A 199 -10.86 -53.20 -11.50
CA PHE A 199 -11.20 -54.11 -12.59
C PHE A 199 -10.35 -55.40 -12.61
N VAL A 200 -9.19 -55.39 -11.94
CA VAL A 200 -8.23 -56.52 -11.99
C VAL A 200 -8.50 -57.54 -10.89
N SER A 201 -9.32 -57.22 -9.88
CA SER A 201 -9.59 -58.12 -8.74
C SER A 201 -10.68 -59.17 -8.97
N ASN A 202 -11.32 -59.21 -10.15
CA ASN A 202 -12.42 -60.15 -10.45
C ASN A 202 -12.04 -61.29 -11.40
N VAL A 203 -10.76 -61.53 -11.66
CA VAL A 203 -10.31 -62.72 -12.39
C VAL A 203 -9.56 -63.64 -11.43
N SER A 204 -10.33 -64.37 -10.61
CA SER A 204 -9.82 -65.55 -9.90
C SER A 204 -9.84 -66.73 -10.89
N PHE A 205 -8.68 -67.33 -11.14
CA PHE A 205 -8.54 -68.69 -11.65
C PHE A 205 -8.08 -69.59 -10.51
#